data_AF-A0A7J5Q4S9-F1
#
_entry.id   AF-A0A7J5Q4S9-F1
#
_cell.length_a   1.000
_cell.length_b   1.000
_cell.length_c   1.000
_cell.angle_alpha   90.00
_cell.angle_beta   90.00
_cell.angle_gamma   90.00
#
_symmetry.space_group_name_H-M   'P 1'
#
loop_
_entity.id
_entity.type
_entity.pdbx_description
1 polymer ?
#
loop_
_entity_poly.entity_id
_entity_poly.type
_entity_poly.pdbx_seq_one_letter_code
_entity_poly.pdbx_strand_id
1 'polypeptide(L)'
;MKRVLLLTACINCDGMPFTNLNNAETRKRQYIDALTFYLRYTSENIVFVENSGTDISSLFKGYQDRIEFLCFNGNSFFDKRKGKGYGEALILEYAMANSNFITSDTLIFKLTGRLQLININRLLKYVDKFERTSVYIAPPQNCSVDSRCFISNKAYLENIFLKKKHFINDSKGYYFEHLLFDTLNDNIDSIRVHKIPFFLHWEGISASLGDKIRKPKFRYWSDIKVLYNCVVSKL
;
A
#
# COMPACT_ATOMS: atom_id res chain seq x y z
N MET A 1 15.58 11.90 -6.20
CA MET A 1 14.59 10.90 -5.79
C MET A 1 13.82 10.34 -6.97
N LYS A 2 14.03 9.05 -7.24
CA LYS A 2 13.21 8.26 -8.16
C LYS A 2 11.88 7.92 -7.47
N ARG A 3 10.82 7.69 -8.23
CA ARG A 3 9.53 7.23 -7.69
C ARG A 3 9.29 5.78 -8.09
N VAL A 4 8.68 5.03 -7.19
CA VAL A 4 8.31 3.64 -7.42
C VAL A 4 6.91 3.40 -6.90
N LEU A 5 6.10 2.68 -7.67
CA LEU A 5 4.84 2.12 -7.21
C LEU A 5 5.12 0.75 -6.60
N LEU A 6 4.96 0.62 -5.29
CA LEU A 6 5.11 -0.65 -4.58
C LEU A 6 3.73 -1.29 -4.42
N LEU A 7 3.45 -2.34 -5.19
CA LEU A 7 2.19 -3.07 -5.17
C LEU A 7 2.32 -4.31 -4.28
N THR A 8 1.57 -4.35 -3.18
CA THR A 8 1.57 -5.49 -2.24
C THR A 8 0.54 -6.55 -2.64
N ALA A 9 0.96 -7.82 -2.64
CA ALA A 9 0.14 -8.92 -3.10
C ALA A 9 0.23 -10.17 -2.21
N CYS A 10 -0.90 -10.88 -2.17
CA CYS A 10 -1.08 -12.17 -1.53
C CYS A 10 -2.13 -12.91 -2.36
N ILE A 11 -1.71 -13.69 -3.35
CA ILE A 11 -2.61 -14.35 -4.31
C ILE A 11 -3.29 -15.54 -3.64
N ASN A 12 -2.49 -16.43 -3.05
CA ASN A 12 -3.00 -17.55 -2.27
C ASN A 12 -3.03 -17.20 -0.76
N CYS A 13 -4.22 -17.20 -0.17
CA CYS A 13 -4.44 -16.89 1.24
C CYS A 13 -4.64 -18.11 2.13
N ASP A 14 -4.32 -19.32 1.65
CA ASP A 14 -4.59 -20.57 2.36
C ASP A 14 -4.22 -20.51 3.87
N GLY A 15 -5.26 -20.60 4.70
CA GLY A 15 -5.17 -20.62 6.16
C GLY A 15 -4.97 -19.26 6.84
N MET A 16 -5.11 -18.12 6.15
CA MET A 16 -5.20 -16.81 6.83
C MET A 16 -6.61 -16.57 7.38
N PRO A 17 -6.76 -16.17 8.66
CA PRO A 17 -8.07 -15.81 9.21
C PRO A 17 -8.56 -14.47 8.62
N PHE A 18 -9.89 -14.29 8.58
CA PHE A 18 -10.57 -13.04 8.18
C PHE A 18 -10.50 -12.64 6.68
N THR A 19 -10.30 -13.59 5.77
CA THR A 19 -10.44 -13.34 4.31
C THR A 19 -11.73 -13.97 3.77
N ASN A 20 -12.70 -13.14 3.36
CA ASN A 20 -13.97 -13.60 2.77
C ASN A 20 -13.82 -13.99 1.28
N LEU A 21 -12.78 -13.50 0.61
CA LEU A 21 -12.44 -13.80 -0.79
C LEU A 21 -11.32 -14.85 -0.85
N ASN A 22 -11.70 -16.12 -0.75
CA ASN A 22 -10.79 -17.27 -0.80
C ASN A 22 -10.54 -17.82 -2.22
N ASN A 23 -11.09 -17.20 -3.27
CA ASN A 23 -10.82 -17.64 -4.63
C ASN A 23 -9.51 -17.04 -5.17
N ALA A 24 -8.45 -17.84 -5.17
CA ALA A 24 -7.11 -17.46 -5.63
C ALA A 24 -7.10 -16.95 -7.08
N GLU A 25 -7.90 -17.53 -7.97
CA GLU A 25 -7.99 -17.11 -9.38
C GLU A 25 -8.61 -15.72 -9.53
N THR A 26 -9.65 -15.42 -8.74
CA THR A 26 -10.24 -14.07 -8.72
C THR A 26 -9.23 -13.03 -8.23
N ARG A 27 -8.46 -13.35 -7.19
CA ARG A 27 -7.41 -12.45 -6.67
C ARG A 27 -6.30 -12.26 -7.71
N LYS A 28 -5.83 -13.34 -8.32
CA LYS A 28 -4.84 -13.31 -9.40
C LYS A 28 -5.28 -12.38 -10.53
N ARG A 29 -6.53 -12.48 -10.97
CA ARG A 29 -7.10 -11.58 -11.99
C ARG A 29 -7.08 -10.11 -11.54
N GLN A 30 -7.45 -9.81 -10.30
CA GLN A 30 -7.41 -8.44 -9.76
C GLN A 30 -5.98 -7.86 -9.77
N TYR A 31 -4.98 -8.64 -9.40
CA TYR A 31 -3.58 -8.21 -9.46
C TYR A 31 -3.11 -7.95 -10.89
N ILE A 32 -3.47 -8.81 -11.84
CA ILE A 32 -3.16 -8.63 -13.26
C ILE A 32 -3.82 -7.35 -13.81
N ASP A 33 -5.10 -7.13 -13.49
CA ASP A 33 -5.85 -5.95 -13.92
C ASP A 33 -5.27 -4.66 -13.34
N ALA A 34 -4.84 -4.67 -12.07
CA ALA A 34 -4.19 -3.54 -11.43
C ALA A 34 -2.81 -3.25 -12.02
N LEU A 35 -1.95 -4.26 -12.21
CA LEU A 35 -0.65 -4.12 -12.86
C LEU A 35 -0.79 -3.53 -14.27
N THR A 36 -1.71 -4.08 -15.06
CA THR A 36 -1.98 -3.60 -16.43
C THR A 36 -2.43 -2.14 -16.43
N PHE A 37 -3.26 -1.74 -15.47
CA PHE A 37 -3.68 -0.35 -15.29
C PHE A 37 -2.48 0.57 -15.02
N TYR A 38 -1.63 0.25 -14.05
CA TYR A 38 -0.50 1.11 -13.70
C TYR A 38 0.54 1.20 -14.82
N LEU A 39 0.78 0.10 -15.56
CA LEU A 39 1.65 0.11 -16.74
C LEU A 39 1.13 1.01 -17.86
N ARG A 40 -0.20 1.02 -18.06
CA ARG A 40 -0.83 1.80 -19.12
C ARG A 40 -0.90 3.30 -18.78
N TYR A 41 -1.20 3.63 -17.52
CA TYR A 41 -1.56 5.00 -17.14
C TYR A 41 -0.47 5.75 -16.37
N THR A 42 0.66 5.11 -16.10
CA THR A 42 1.80 5.76 -15.44
C THR A 42 3.11 5.39 -16.14
N SER A 43 4.09 6.29 -16.02
CA SER A 43 5.48 6.04 -16.40
C SER A 43 6.36 5.74 -15.19
N GLU A 44 5.79 5.34 -14.05
CA GLU A 44 6.57 5.02 -12.83
C GLU A 44 6.98 3.55 -12.79
N ASN A 45 8.20 3.27 -12.31
CA ASN A 45 8.63 1.88 -12.13
C ASN A 45 7.77 1.20 -11.06
N ILE A 46 7.52 -0.09 -11.24
CA ILE A 46 6.65 -0.88 -10.39
C ILE A 46 7.49 -1.94 -9.69
N VAL A 47 7.32 -2.07 -8.39
CA VAL A 47 7.80 -3.22 -7.62
C VAL A 47 6.57 -3.98 -7.15
N PHE A 48 6.37 -5.18 -7.70
CA PHE A 48 5.28 -6.06 -7.32
C PHE A 48 5.81 -7.11 -6.38
N VAL A 49 5.26 -7.17 -5.16
CA VAL A 49 5.76 -8.07 -4.12
C VAL A 49 4.64 -8.99 -3.65
N GLU A 50 4.83 -10.28 -3.86
CA GLU A 50 3.87 -11.34 -3.62
C GLU A 50 4.39 -12.28 -2.52
N ASN A 51 3.59 -12.53 -1.48
CA ASN A 51 4.03 -13.28 -0.30
C ASN A 51 3.42 -14.68 -0.13
N SER A 52 2.69 -15.20 -1.13
CA SER A 52 2.13 -16.56 -1.10
C SER A 52 2.93 -17.58 -1.92
N GLY A 53 3.97 -17.13 -2.64
CA GLY A 53 4.79 -17.98 -3.51
C GLY A 53 4.21 -18.14 -4.92
N THR A 54 3.17 -17.40 -5.28
CA THR A 54 2.56 -17.47 -6.61
C THR A 54 3.22 -16.47 -7.55
N ASP A 55 4.03 -16.98 -8.49
CA ASP A 55 4.67 -16.14 -9.50
C ASP A 55 3.76 -15.89 -10.72
N ILE A 56 3.59 -14.62 -11.08
CA ILE A 56 2.85 -14.16 -12.27
C ILE A 56 3.73 -13.37 -13.25
N SER A 57 5.04 -13.30 -13.01
CA SER A 57 6.02 -12.54 -13.82
C SER A 57 5.99 -12.93 -15.30
N SER A 58 5.75 -14.21 -15.59
CA SER A 58 5.65 -14.76 -16.95
C SER A 58 4.55 -14.14 -17.81
N LEU A 59 3.52 -13.53 -17.19
CA LEU A 59 2.44 -12.84 -17.88
C LEU A 59 2.82 -11.43 -18.34
N PHE A 60 3.94 -10.88 -17.85
CA PHE A 60 4.39 -9.52 -18.10
C PHE A 60 5.75 -9.48 -18.83
N LYS A 61 6.04 -10.49 -19.65
CA LYS A 61 7.21 -10.49 -20.54
C LYS A 61 7.16 -9.24 -21.44
N GLY A 62 8.27 -8.51 -21.51
CA GLY A 62 8.40 -7.24 -22.23
C GLY A 62 8.36 -6.00 -21.33
N TYR A 63 8.04 -6.15 -20.04
CA TYR A 63 8.03 -5.06 -19.06
C TYR A 63 9.16 -5.15 -18.02
N GLN A 64 10.20 -5.94 -18.26
CA GLN A 64 11.29 -6.18 -17.29
C GLN A 64 12.03 -4.89 -16.88
N ASP A 65 12.11 -3.89 -17.77
CA ASP A 65 12.73 -2.60 -17.45
C ASP A 65 11.83 -1.69 -16.58
N ARG A 66 10.55 -2.06 -16.44
CA ARG A 66 9.49 -1.26 -15.81
C ARG A 66 8.94 -1.90 -14.55
N ILE A 67 9.00 -3.23 -14.44
CA ILE A 67 8.44 -3.99 -13.34
C ILE A 67 9.48 -4.94 -12.78
N GLU A 68 9.67 -4.85 -11.47
CA GLU A 68 10.39 -5.82 -10.68
C GLU A 68 9.38 -6.72 -9.95
N PHE A 69 9.48 -8.04 -10.18
CA PHE A 69 8.67 -9.03 -9.48
C PHE A 69 9.49 -9.66 -8.35
N LEU A 70 8.98 -9.56 -7.12
CA LEU A 70 9.55 -10.18 -5.93
C LEU A 70 8.53 -11.16 -5.37
N CYS A 71 8.86 -12.45 -5.37
CA CYS A 71 7.98 -13.50 -4.87
C CYS A 71 8.68 -14.28 -3.76
N PHE A 72 7.99 -14.47 -2.63
CA PHE A 72 8.49 -15.25 -1.50
C PHE A 72 7.34 -15.94 -0.76
N ASN A 73 7.65 -17.02 -0.04
CA ASN A 73 6.64 -17.73 0.74
C ASN A 73 6.50 -17.15 2.16
N GLY A 74 6.01 -15.93 2.29
CA GLY A 74 5.85 -15.22 3.55
C GLY A 74 4.93 -15.92 4.56
N ASN A 75 3.91 -16.63 4.09
CA ASN A 75 2.89 -17.28 4.92
C ASN A 75 3.42 -18.43 5.79
N SER A 76 4.61 -18.97 5.47
CA SER A 76 5.25 -20.04 6.24
C SER A 76 6.14 -19.54 7.39
N PHE A 77 6.46 -18.23 7.44
CA PHE A 77 7.48 -17.68 8.33
C PHE A 77 6.95 -17.03 9.61
N PHE A 78 5.63 -16.97 9.81
CA PHE A 78 5.06 -16.34 11.00
C PHE A 78 3.80 -17.03 11.50
N ASP A 79 3.51 -16.78 12.79
CA ASP A 79 2.26 -17.20 13.40
C ASP A 79 1.06 -16.52 12.71
N LYS A 80 0.28 -17.31 11.96
CA LYS A 80 -0.89 -16.84 11.21
C LYS A 80 -1.92 -16.12 12.10
N ARG A 81 -1.90 -16.32 13.43
CA ARG A 81 -2.74 -15.58 14.39
C ARG A 81 -2.46 -14.08 14.43
N LYS A 82 -1.25 -13.64 14.04
CA LYS A 82 -0.92 -12.21 13.89
C LYS A 82 -1.72 -11.52 12.78
N GLY A 83 -2.25 -12.30 11.83
CA GLY A 83 -3.15 -11.84 10.79
C GLY A 83 -2.48 -11.14 9.60
N LYS A 84 -3.34 -10.56 8.75
CA LYS A 84 -2.97 -9.97 7.46
C LYS A 84 -2.05 -8.75 7.61
N GLY A 85 -2.22 -7.97 8.68
CA GLY A 85 -1.44 -6.75 8.89
C GLY A 85 0.05 -7.07 9.02
N TYR A 86 0.36 -8.14 9.75
CA TYR A 86 1.74 -8.60 9.89
C TYR A 86 2.30 -9.12 8.55
N GLY A 87 1.49 -9.88 7.80
CA GLY A 87 1.86 -10.33 6.45
C GLY A 87 2.18 -9.18 5.50
N GLU A 88 1.44 -8.07 5.58
CA GLU A 88 1.71 -6.86 4.79
C GLU A 88 3.00 -6.16 5.23
N ALA A 89 3.32 -6.14 6.52
CA ALA A 89 4.62 -5.63 6.98
C ALA A 89 5.79 -6.49 6.49
N LEU A 90 5.64 -7.82 6.41
CA LEU A 90 6.67 -8.71 5.82
C LEU A 90 6.89 -8.44 4.33
N ILE A 91 5.83 -8.14 3.58
CA ILE A 91 5.96 -7.73 2.18
C ILE A 91 6.84 -6.49 2.06
N LEU A 92 6.59 -5.47 2.91
CA LEU A 92 7.39 -4.25 2.91
C LEU A 92 8.84 -4.53 3.29
N GLU A 93 9.09 -5.34 4.31
CA GLU A 93 10.45 -5.74 4.70
C GLU A 93 11.20 -6.42 3.56
N TYR A 94 10.54 -7.39 2.89
CA TYR A 94 11.13 -8.08 1.75
C TYR A 94 11.43 -7.12 0.59
N ALA A 95 10.52 -6.17 0.31
CA ALA A 95 10.69 -5.17 -0.73
C ALA A 95 11.90 -4.26 -0.45
N MET A 96 12.07 -3.79 0.79
CA MET A 96 13.17 -2.90 1.15
C MET A 96 14.53 -3.61 1.01
N ALA A 97 14.59 -4.91 1.35
CA ALA A 97 15.82 -5.69 1.31
C ALA A 97 16.21 -6.16 -0.10
N ASN A 98 15.24 -6.47 -0.97
CA ASN A 98 15.51 -7.19 -2.22
C ASN A 98 15.27 -6.39 -3.51
N SER A 99 14.58 -5.25 -3.44
CA SER A 99 14.25 -4.48 -4.65
C SER A 99 15.43 -3.67 -5.17
N ASN A 100 15.72 -3.81 -6.45
CA ASN A 100 16.67 -2.98 -7.20
C ASN A 100 16.12 -1.58 -7.50
N PHE A 101 14.79 -1.43 -7.61
CA PHE A 101 14.17 -0.13 -7.82
C PHE A 101 14.03 0.69 -6.52
N ILE A 102 14.04 0.06 -5.35
CA ILE A 102 13.91 0.72 -4.05
C ILE A 102 15.29 0.93 -3.40
N THR A 103 15.84 2.11 -3.70
CA THR A 103 17.11 2.60 -3.15
C THR A 103 16.86 3.62 -2.02
N SER A 104 17.93 4.11 -1.40
CA SER A 104 17.83 5.16 -0.36
C SER A 104 17.20 6.46 -0.88
N ASP A 105 17.36 6.77 -2.17
CA ASP A 105 16.76 7.93 -2.85
C ASP A 105 15.51 7.53 -3.66
N THR A 106 14.68 6.63 -3.13
CA THR A 106 13.40 6.23 -3.73
C THR A 106 12.21 6.70 -2.89
N LEU A 107 11.27 7.39 -3.53
CA LEU A 107 9.96 7.73 -2.98
C LEU A 107 8.97 6.62 -3.35
N ILE A 108 8.50 5.93 -2.32
CA ILE A 108 7.76 4.68 -2.44
C ILE A 108 6.28 5.01 -2.31
N PHE A 109 5.53 4.84 -3.38
CA PHE A 109 4.07 4.88 -3.40
C PHE A 109 3.57 3.47 -3.12
N LYS A 110 3.38 3.16 -1.83
CA LYS A 110 2.81 1.88 -1.44
C LYS A 110 1.35 1.90 -1.83
N LEU A 111 0.92 0.94 -2.65
CA LEU A 111 -0.47 0.72 -3.02
C LEU A 111 -0.85 -0.73 -2.75
N THR A 112 -2.11 -0.99 -2.43
CA THR A 112 -2.63 -2.36 -2.48
C THR A 112 -2.63 -2.87 -3.93
N GLY A 113 -2.09 -4.05 -4.17
CA GLY A 113 -1.94 -4.58 -5.53
C GLY A 113 -3.25 -4.99 -6.21
N ARG A 114 -4.40 -5.00 -5.52
CA ARG A 114 -5.69 -5.46 -6.08
C ARG A 114 -6.58 -4.36 -6.64
N LEU A 115 -6.37 -3.12 -6.20
CA LEU A 115 -7.24 -2.00 -6.53
C LEU A 115 -6.51 -1.02 -7.44
N GLN A 116 -7.26 -0.41 -8.33
CA GLN A 116 -6.78 0.62 -9.24
C GLN A 116 -7.03 1.99 -8.62
N LEU A 117 -5.97 2.75 -8.35
CA LEU A 117 -6.09 4.15 -7.93
C LEU A 117 -6.26 5.03 -9.18
N ILE A 118 -7.51 5.30 -9.54
CA ILE A 118 -7.86 5.94 -10.81
C ILE A 118 -7.26 7.35 -10.94
N ASN A 119 -7.15 8.09 -9.84
CA ASN A 119 -6.54 9.42 -9.82
C ASN A 119 -5.05 9.41 -9.42
N ILE A 120 -4.32 8.31 -9.66
CA ILE A 120 -2.88 8.19 -9.35
C ILE A 120 -2.05 9.34 -9.94
N ASN A 121 -2.35 9.77 -11.17
CA ASN A 121 -1.63 10.89 -11.80
C ASN A 121 -1.85 12.24 -11.10
N ARG A 122 -2.99 12.43 -10.40
CA ARG A 122 -3.21 13.60 -9.53
C ARG A 122 -2.33 13.50 -8.29
N LEU A 123 -2.20 12.31 -7.72
CA LEU A 123 -1.36 12.06 -6.55
C LEU A 123 0.12 12.25 -6.86
N LEU A 124 0.62 11.70 -7.98
CA LEU A 124 1.99 11.90 -8.44
C LEU A 124 2.32 13.40 -8.58
N LYS A 125 1.47 14.15 -9.30
CA LYS A 125 1.62 15.61 -9.48
C LYS A 125 1.50 16.40 -8.18
N TYR A 126 0.71 15.93 -7.23
CA TYR A 126 0.57 16.58 -5.93
C TYR A 126 1.89 16.49 -5.16
N VAL A 127 2.43 15.27 -5.03
CA VAL A 127 3.65 14.98 -4.26
C VAL A 127 4.87 15.67 -4.87
N ASP A 128 4.91 15.85 -6.18
CA ASP A 128 5.99 16.60 -6.86
C ASP A 128 6.12 18.06 -6.39
N LYS A 129 5.07 18.63 -5.80
CA LYS A 129 5.08 20.01 -5.28
C LYS A 129 5.60 20.13 -3.85
N PHE A 130 5.85 19.02 -3.17
CA PHE A 130 6.18 18.99 -1.75
C PHE A 130 7.52 18.28 -1.49
N GLU A 131 7.92 18.28 -0.23
CA GLU A 131 9.21 17.73 0.19
C GLU A 131 9.25 16.21 0.03
N ARG A 132 10.33 15.76 -0.62
CA ARG A 132 10.50 14.36 -1.00
C ARG A 132 10.88 13.46 0.19
N THR A 133 11.21 14.03 1.34
CA THR A 133 11.50 13.32 2.60
C THR A 133 10.28 13.09 3.47
N SER A 134 9.14 13.69 3.14
CA SER A 134 7.92 13.60 3.93
C SER A 134 7.17 12.27 3.73
N VAL A 135 6.34 11.93 4.72
CA VAL A 135 5.36 10.84 4.60
C VAL A 135 4.00 11.41 4.20
N TYR A 136 3.35 10.81 3.21
CA TYR A 136 2.04 11.24 2.72
C TYR A 136 1.00 10.16 3.00
N ILE A 137 -0.09 10.57 3.63
CA ILE A 137 -1.17 9.65 4.03
C ILE A 137 -2.53 10.22 3.66
N ALA A 138 -3.52 9.33 3.51
CA ALA A 138 -4.91 9.77 3.62
C ALA A 138 -5.14 10.31 5.05
N PRO A 139 -6.02 11.30 5.24
CA PRO A 139 -6.28 11.84 6.57
C PRO A 139 -6.71 10.73 7.55
N PRO A 140 -6.06 10.63 8.72
CA PRO A 140 -6.35 9.56 9.66
C PRO A 140 -7.77 9.66 10.21
N GLN A 141 -8.35 8.52 10.54
CA GLN A 141 -9.66 8.39 11.15
C GLN A 141 -9.56 7.40 12.30
N ASN A 142 -10.06 7.77 13.49
CA ASN A 142 -10.05 6.92 14.68
C ASN A 142 -8.66 6.32 15.00
N CYS A 143 -7.61 7.16 15.04
CA CYS A 143 -6.22 6.73 15.29
C CYS A 143 -5.72 5.64 14.34
N SER A 144 -6.15 5.71 13.08
CA SER A 144 -5.85 4.74 12.05
C SER A 144 -5.63 5.43 10.71
N VAL A 145 -4.67 4.95 9.92
CA VAL A 145 -4.34 5.47 8.60
C VAL A 145 -4.71 4.44 7.54
N ASP A 146 -5.38 4.87 6.47
CA ASP A 146 -5.69 3.99 5.33
C ASP A 146 -4.41 3.44 4.68
N SER A 147 -4.13 2.15 4.91
CA SER A 147 -2.94 1.47 4.40
C SER A 147 -3.01 1.17 2.91
N ARG A 148 -4.17 1.32 2.24
CA ARG A 148 -4.30 1.01 0.80
C ARG A 148 -3.40 1.90 -0.04
N CYS A 149 -3.14 3.13 0.40
CA CYS A 149 -2.16 4.02 -0.21
C CYS A 149 -1.50 4.91 0.84
N PHE A 150 -0.18 4.86 0.90
CA PHE A 150 0.64 5.87 1.56
C PHE A 150 1.96 6.02 0.81
N ILE A 151 2.66 7.13 1.06
CA ILE A 151 3.90 7.45 0.38
C ILE A 151 4.95 7.74 1.43
N SER A 152 6.13 7.15 1.29
CA SER A 152 7.24 7.39 2.21
C SER A 152 8.57 7.13 1.54
N ASN A 153 9.65 7.58 2.17
CA ASN A 153 10.99 7.19 1.79
C ASN A 153 11.36 5.82 2.41
N LYS A 154 12.40 5.19 1.87
CA LYS A 154 12.92 3.91 2.37
C LYS A 154 13.32 3.98 3.85
N ALA A 155 13.96 5.08 4.25
CA ALA A 155 14.48 5.26 5.62
C ALA A 155 13.37 5.20 6.69
N TYR A 156 12.21 5.80 6.44
CA TYR A 156 11.05 5.72 7.33
C TYR A 156 10.57 4.27 7.51
N LEU A 157 10.40 3.56 6.38
CA LEU A 157 9.94 2.18 6.42
C LEU A 157 10.92 1.28 7.16
N GLU A 158 12.20 1.30 6.79
CA GLU A 158 13.23 0.42 7.38
C GLU A 158 13.53 0.76 8.84
N ASN A 159 13.75 2.05 9.14
CA ASN A 159 14.33 2.45 10.43
C ASN A 159 13.30 2.75 11.51
N ILE A 160 12.03 2.95 11.14
CA ILE A 160 10.96 3.35 12.07
C ILE A 160 9.82 2.34 12.04
N PHE A 161 9.11 2.22 10.92
CA PHE A 161 7.91 1.39 10.83
C PHE A 161 8.23 -0.11 11.02
N LEU A 162 9.16 -0.67 10.24
CA LEU A 162 9.45 -2.10 10.22
C LEU A 162 10.15 -2.60 11.49
N LYS A 163 10.84 -1.73 12.23
CA LYS A 163 11.39 -2.08 13.56
C LYS A 163 10.28 -2.40 14.56
N LYS A 164 9.12 -1.75 14.43
CA LYS A 164 7.96 -1.94 15.30
C LYS A 164 6.94 -2.96 14.77
N LYS A 165 7.18 -3.62 13.62
CA LYS A 165 6.22 -4.56 12.98
C LYS A 165 5.73 -5.70 13.91
N HIS A 166 6.55 -6.09 14.88
CA HIS A 166 6.24 -7.18 15.82
C HIS A 166 5.06 -6.88 16.76
N PHE A 167 4.67 -5.61 16.90
CA PHE A 167 3.46 -5.21 17.62
C PHE A 167 2.17 -5.49 16.86
N ILE A 168 2.22 -5.64 15.52
CA ILE A 168 1.02 -5.94 14.72
C ILE A 168 0.46 -7.30 15.15
N ASN A 169 -0.81 -7.28 15.55
CA ASN A 169 -1.55 -8.46 15.94
C ASN A 169 -3.06 -8.24 15.73
N ASP A 170 -3.54 -8.66 14.56
CA ASP A 170 -4.93 -8.50 14.16
C ASP A 170 -5.89 -9.21 15.13
N SER A 171 -5.51 -10.36 15.70
CA SER A 171 -6.32 -11.09 16.70
C SER A 171 -6.53 -10.32 18.01
N LYS A 172 -5.67 -9.32 18.29
CA LYS A 172 -5.79 -8.41 19.44
C LYS A 172 -6.36 -7.05 19.04
N GLY A 173 -6.83 -6.89 17.81
CA GLY A 173 -7.37 -5.63 17.29
C GLY A 173 -6.32 -4.56 17.00
N TYR A 174 -5.02 -4.91 16.95
CA TYR A 174 -3.95 -3.98 16.62
C TYR A 174 -3.42 -4.25 15.20
N TYR A 175 -3.95 -3.50 14.22
CA TYR A 175 -3.72 -3.72 12.80
C TYR A 175 -2.51 -2.93 12.26
N PHE A 176 -2.15 -3.20 11.01
CA PHE A 176 -1.13 -2.45 10.27
C PHE A 176 -1.39 -0.94 10.31
N GLU A 177 -2.65 -0.55 10.11
CA GLU A 177 -3.09 0.84 10.06
C GLU A 177 -2.91 1.57 11.39
N HIS A 178 -3.05 0.86 12.52
CA HIS A 178 -2.78 1.40 13.86
C HIS A 178 -1.28 1.62 14.04
N LEU A 179 -0.45 0.64 13.69
CA LEU A 179 1.01 0.81 13.76
C LEU A 179 1.47 1.97 12.87
N LEU A 180 0.90 2.10 11.67
CA LEU A 180 1.25 3.19 10.75
C LEU A 180 0.88 4.55 11.36
N PHE A 181 -0.26 4.65 12.03
CA PHE A 181 -0.65 5.86 12.74
C PHE A 181 0.32 6.16 13.91
N ASP A 182 0.54 5.18 14.79
CA ASP A 182 1.36 5.35 15.99
C ASP A 182 2.80 5.70 15.65
N THR A 183 3.40 5.05 14.64
CA THR A 183 4.77 5.36 14.20
C THR A 183 4.93 6.77 13.65
N LEU A 184 3.89 7.33 13.02
CA LEU A 184 3.90 8.73 12.58
C LEU A 184 3.72 9.69 13.75
N ASN A 185 2.74 9.43 14.61
CA ASN A 185 2.43 10.27 15.77
C ASN A 185 3.60 10.31 16.77
N ASP A 186 4.22 9.16 17.05
CA ASP A 186 5.39 9.05 17.94
C ASP A 186 6.63 9.81 17.43
N ASN A 187 6.67 10.14 16.14
CA ASN A 187 7.82 10.77 15.48
C ASN A 187 7.45 12.09 14.79
N ILE A 188 6.36 12.74 15.21
CA ILE A 188 5.82 13.94 14.56
C ILE A 188 6.81 15.12 14.53
N ASP A 189 7.71 15.20 15.53
CA ASP A 189 8.76 16.22 15.60
C ASP A 189 9.92 15.96 14.63
N SER A 190 10.10 14.71 14.19
CA SER A 190 11.21 14.28 13.33
C SER A 190 10.78 13.96 11.90
N ILE A 191 9.49 13.70 11.68
CA ILE A 191 8.93 13.32 10.38
C ILE A 191 7.88 14.35 9.98
N ARG A 192 8.11 14.96 8.83
CA ARG A 192 7.07 15.77 8.20
C ARG A 192 6.00 14.87 7.59
N VAL A 193 4.77 15.02 8.06
CA VAL A 193 3.62 14.26 7.55
C VAL A 193 2.68 15.18 6.76
N HIS A 194 2.37 14.81 5.53
CA HIS A 194 1.38 15.49 4.69
C HIS A 194 0.10 14.66 4.56
N LYS A 195 -1.02 15.25 4.94
CA LYS A 195 -2.34 14.69 4.68
C LYS A 195 -2.74 15.01 3.23
N ILE A 196 -3.09 13.99 2.45
CA ILE A 196 -3.53 14.15 1.06
C ILE A 196 -4.89 14.86 1.04
N PRO A 197 -5.00 16.06 0.43
CA PRO A 197 -6.16 16.94 0.57
C PRO A 197 -7.27 16.63 -0.44
N PHE A 198 -7.36 15.38 -0.91
CA PHE A 198 -8.38 14.95 -1.85
C PHE A 198 -8.61 13.45 -1.76
N PHE A 199 -9.79 13.02 -2.19
CA PHE A 199 -10.18 11.63 -2.11
C PHE A 199 -9.37 10.76 -3.07
N LEU A 200 -8.90 9.60 -2.59
CA LEU A 200 -8.23 8.60 -3.42
C LEU A 200 -9.29 7.71 -4.08
N HIS A 201 -9.37 7.77 -5.41
CA HIS A 201 -10.43 7.14 -6.19
C HIS A 201 -10.04 5.70 -6.51
N TRP A 202 -10.59 4.76 -5.75
CA TRP A 202 -10.36 3.34 -5.98
C TRP A 202 -11.40 2.73 -6.92
N GLU A 203 -10.96 1.80 -7.76
CA GLU A 203 -11.81 0.94 -8.58
C GLU A 203 -11.34 -0.52 -8.42
N GLY A 204 -12.29 -1.44 -8.32
CA GLY A 204 -12.02 -2.87 -8.12
C GLY A 204 -13.07 -3.53 -7.24
N ILE A 205 -12.72 -4.66 -6.61
CA ILE A 205 -13.59 -5.39 -5.68
C ILE A 205 -12.95 -5.41 -4.30
N SER A 206 -13.70 -5.02 -3.26
CA SER A 206 -13.24 -5.05 -1.87
C SER A 206 -13.06 -6.48 -1.37
N ALA A 207 -11.92 -6.75 -0.72
CA ALA A 207 -11.60 -8.07 -0.18
C ALA A 207 -12.40 -8.46 1.06
N SER A 208 -12.77 -7.48 1.89
CA SER A 208 -13.46 -7.70 3.15
C SER A 208 -14.97 -7.85 2.95
N LEU A 209 -15.53 -7.08 2.00
CA LEU A 209 -16.98 -6.96 1.80
C LEU A 209 -17.48 -7.58 0.49
N GLY A 210 -16.61 -7.88 -0.48
CA GLY A 210 -17.02 -8.40 -1.80
C GLY A 210 -17.66 -7.37 -2.73
N ASP A 211 -17.85 -6.14 -2.28
CA ASP A 211 -18.49 -5.08 -3.06
C ASP A 211 -17.60 -4.52 -4.18
N LYS A 212 -18.21 -4.20 -5.33
CA LYS A 212 -17.56 -3.38 -6.37
C LYS A 212 -17.33 -1.97 -5.83
N ILE A 213 -16.07 -1.63 -5.61
CA ILE A 213 -15.67 -0.26 -5.32
C ILE A 213 -15.75 0.51 -6.63
N ARG A 214 -16.70 1.45 -6.70
CA ARG A 214 -16.89 2.35 -7.84
C ARG A 214 -16.51 3.77 -7.44
N LYS A 215 -16.16 4.57 -8.46
CA LYS A 215 -15.96 6.01 -8.32
C LYS A 215 -17.14 6.65 -7.57
N PRO A 216 -16.88 7.55 -6.61
CA PRO A 216 -17.97 8.30 -5.99
C PRO A 216 -18.71 9.10 -7.05
N LYS A 217 -20.06 9.06 -7.03
CA LYS A 217 -20.91 9.83 -7.95
C LYS A 217 -20.64 11.34 -7.87
N PHE A 218 -20.17 11.82 -6.72
CA PHE A 218 -19.94 13.23 -6.43
C PHE A 218 -18.50 13.47 -5.95
N ARG A 219 -17.60 13.72 -6.90
CA ARG A 219 -16.16 13.93 -6.65
C ARG A 219 -15.89 15.12 -5.72
N TYR A 220 -16.56 16.25 -5.95
CA TYR A 220 -16.33 17.49 -5.17
C TYR A 220 -16.68 17.34 -3.70
N TRP A 221 -17.81 16.71 -3.38
CA TRP A 221 -18.21 16.46 -1.99
C TRP A 221 -17.24 15.53 -1.25
N SER A 222 -16.69 14.53 -1.96
CA SER A 222 -15.68 13.63 -1.40
C SER A 222 -14.39 14.38 -1.08
N ASP A 223 -13.93 15.27 -1.97
CA ASP A 223 -12.75 16.11 -1.73
C ASP A 223 -12.97 17.09 -0.56
N ILE A 224 -14.16 17.71 -0.45
CA ILE A 224 -14.49 18.61 0.69
C ILE A 224 -14.44 17.85 2.01
N LYS A 225 -15.00 16.64 2.08
CA LYS A 225 -14.94 15.82 3.29
C LYS A 225 -13.50 15.46 3.67
N VAL A 226 -12.65 15.17 2.68
CA VAL A 226 -11.23 14.90 2.92
C VAL A 226 -10.49 16.15 3.39
N LEU A 227 -10.75 17.31 2.80
CA LEU A 227 -10.19 18.59 3.24
C LEU A 227 -10.56 18.90 4.69
N TYR A 228 -11.84 18.72 5.04
CA TYR A 228 -12.28 18.86 6.43
C TYR A 228 -11.49 17.92 7.35
N ASN A 229 -11.37 16.65 6.98
CA ASN A 229 -10.59 15.68 7.75
C ASN A 229 -9.11 16.05 7.82
N CYS A 230 -8.50 16.68 6.81
CA CYS A 230 -7.13 17.18 6.91
C CYS A 230 -6.97 18.18 8.06
N VAL A 231 -7.97 19.04 8.28
CA VAL A 231 -7.97 20.07 9.32
C VAL A 231 -8.25 19.47 10.70
N VAL A 232 -9.26 18.61 10.83
CA VAL A 232 -9.74 18.16 12.14
C VAL A 232 -9.07 16.89 12.67
N SER A 233 -8.52 16.05 11.80
CA SER A 233 -7.85 14.82 12.24
C SER A 233 -6.57 15.19 13.00
N LYS A 234 -6.29 14.49 14.09
CA LYS A 234 -4.98 14.59 14.73
C LYS A 234 -3.94 13.84 13.90
N LEU A 235 -2.73 14.37 13.87
CA LEU A 235 -1.50 13.73 13.40
C LEU A 235 -0.41 13.99 14.42
#